data_AF-A0ABD5QAU1-F1
#
_entry.id   AF-A0ABD5QAU1-F1
#
_cell.length_a   1.000
_cell.length_b   1.000
_cell.length_c   1.000
_cell.angle_alpha   90.00
_cell.angle_beta   90.00
_cell.angle_gamma   90.00
#
_symmetry.space_group_name_H-M   'P 1'
#
loop_
_entity.id
_entity.type
_entity.pdbx_description
1 polymer ?
#
loop_
_entity_poly.entity_id
_entity_poly.type
_entity_poly.pdbx_seq_one_letter_code
_entity_poly.pdbx_strand_id
1 'polypeptide(L)' 'MAFLECCLNNVSSDARVALGESDHDVRETFCLDRCGDCYDRSFLVVDGELRTGNSHMDLLESVDDQPKGYEE' A
#
# COMPACT_ATOMS: atom_id res chain seq x y z
N MET A 1 10.13 -3.23 8.99
CA MET A 1 8.67 -3.40 9.19
C MET A 1 7.97 -2.05 9.13
N ALA A 2 7.11 -1.89 8.12
CA ALA A 2 6.21 -0.73 7.96
C ALA A 2 4.76 -1.19 8.18
N PHE A 3 3.88 -0.26 8.53
CA PHE A 3 2.44 -0.50 8.58
C PHE A 3 1.81 -0.14 7.23
N LEU A 4 1.12 -1.07 6.59
CA LEU A 4 0.55 -0.92 5.25
C LEU A 4 -0.96 -1.03 5.32
N GLU A 5 -1.68 -0.08 4.75
CA GLU A 5 -3.14 -0.18 4.59
C GLU A 5 -3.49 -0.15 3.11
N CYS A 6 -4.32 -1.12 2.69
CA CYS A 6 -4.73 -1.24 1.30
C CYS A 6 -6.25 -1.43 1.19
N CYS A 7 -6.80 -0.89 0.10
CA CYS A 7 -8.21 -1.06 -0.20
C CYS A 7 -8.43 -2.39 -0.92
N LEU A 8 -9.23 -3.29 -0.35
CA LEU A 8 -9.53 -4.61 -0.95
C LEU A 8 -10.16 -4.55 -2.35
N ASN A 9 -10.78 -3.41 -2.69
CA ASN A 9 -11.43 -3.20 -3.98
C ASN A 9 -10.54 -2.49 -5.02
N ASN A 10 -9.40 -1.93 -4.58
CA ASN A 10 -8.41 -1.25 -5.44
C ASN A 10 -7.17 -2.13 -5.63
N VAL A 11 -6.74 -2.85 -4.59
CA VAL A 11 -5.52 -3.66 -4.59
C VAL A 11 -5.63 -4.82 -5.59
N SER A 12 -4.59 -5.00 -6.39
CA SER A 12 -4.49 -6.11 -7.35
C SER A 12 -4.21 -7.43 -6.62
N SER A 13 -4.69 -8.55 -7.17
CA SER A 13 -4.51 -9.88 -6.55
C SER A 13 -3.04 -10.24 -6.34
N ASP A 14 -2.17 -9.87 -7.29
CA ASP A 14 -0.73 -10.09 -7.21
C ASP A 14 -0.08 -9.32 -6.04
N ALA A 15 -0.39 -8.02 -5.92
CA ALA A 15 0.05 -7.20 -4.81
C ALA A 15 -0.48 -7.69 -3.46
N ARG A 16 -1.68 -8.28 -3.42
CA ARG A 16 -2.23 -8.90 -2.21
C ARG A 16 -1.43 -10.13 -1.78
N VAL A 17 -1.00 -10.95 -2.73
CA VAL A 17 -0.12 -12.09 -2.45
C VAL A 17 1.23 -11.58 -1.92
N ALA A 18 1.84 -10.61 -2.61
CA ALA A 18 3.10 -10.01 -2.18
C ALA A 18 3.01 -9.39 -0.78
N LEU A 19 1.92 -8.69 -0.46
CA LEU A 19 1.64 -8.16 0.88
C LEU A 19 1.54 -9.27 1.93
N GLY A 20 0.87 -10.39 1.62
CA GLY A 20 0.76 -11.53 2.52
C GLY A 20 2.06 -12.31 2.72
N GLU A 21 2.99 -12.24 1.77
CA GLU A 21 4.34 -12.81 1.87
C GLU A 21 5.35 -11.84 2.50
N SER A 22 5.00 -10.55 2.59
CA SER A 22 5.87 -9.52 3.19
C SER A 22 5.91 -9.61 4.71
N ASP A 23 7.02 -9.17 5.29
CA ASP A 23 7.22 -9.05 6.75
C ASP A 23 6.57 -7.77 7.32
N HIS A 24 5.72 -7.09 6.56
CA HIS A 24 5.05 -5.85 6.97
C HIS A 24 3.73 -6.12 7.69
N ASP A 25 3.30 -5.16 8.52
CA ASP A 25 2.00 -5.24 9.17
C ASP A 25 0.95 -4.69 8.20
N VAL A 26 0.17 -5.59 7.59
CA VAL A 26 -0.77 -5.23 6.53
C VAL A 26 -2.21 -5.24 7.07
N ARG A 27 -2.87 -4.10 6.95
CA ARG A 27 -4.29 -3.91 7.26
C ARG A 27 -5.10 -3.77 5.98
N GLU A 28 -5.89 -4.79 5.71
CA GLU A 28 -6.82 -4.79 4.58
C GLU A 28 -8.15 -4.16 5.02
N THR A 29 -8.63 -3.15 4.30
CA THR A 29 -9.92 -2.51 4.58
C THR A 29 -10.66 -2.18 3.29
N PHE A 30 -12.00 -2.14 3.34
CA PHE A 30 -12.78 -1.69 2.20
C PHE A 30 -12.84 -0.17 2.16
N CYS A 31 -12.62 0.39 0.97
CA CYS A 31 -12.67 1.81 0.66
C CYS A 31 -11.68 2.75 1.38
N LEU A 32 -11.22 2.48 2.61
CA LEU A 32 -10.38 3.40 3.39
C LEU A 32 -10.96 4.83 3.51
N ASP A 33 -12.28 4.97 3.53
CA ASP A 33 -12.99 6.26 3.42
C ASP A 33 -12.75 7.01 2.08
N ARG A 34 -12.20 6.32 1.08
CA ARG A 34 -11.84 6.82 -0.25
C ARG A 34 -12.60 6.13 -1.39
N CYS A 35 -13.86 5.73 -1.17
CA CYS A 35 -14.68 4.99 -2.14
C CYS A 35 -14.86 5.64 -3.55
N GLY A 36 -14.28 6.82 -3.84
CA GLY A 36 -14.23 7.46 -5.16
C GLY A 36 -12.88 7.37 -5.88
N ASP A 37 -11.76 7.31 -5.15
CA ASP A 37 -10.39 7.24 -5.71
C ASP A 37 -9.95 5.80 -6.04
N CYS A 38 -10.63 4.80 -5.46
CA CYS A 38 -10.34 3.37 -5.63
C CYS A 38 -10.44 2.85 -7.07
N TYR A 39 -10.93 3.64 -8.02
CA TYR A 39 -11.01 3.26 -9.43
C TYR A 39 -10.21 4.18 -10.36
N ASP A 40 -9.61 5.25 -9.82
CA ASP A 40 -8.90 6.25 -10.63
C ASP A 40 -7.40 5.93 -10.73
N ARG A 41 -6.80 5.47 -9.61
CA ARG A 41 -5.36 5.22 -9.50
C ARG A 41 -5.04 4.15 -8.47
N SER A 42 -3.88 3.51 -8.60
CA SER A 42 -3.35 2.60 -7.57
C SER A 42 -2.82 3.41 -6.39
N PHE A 43 -3.23 3.03 -5.18
CA PHE A 43 -2.74 3.65 -3.96
C PHE A 43 -2.52 2.65 -2.82
N LEU A 44 -1.64 3.02 -1.91
CA LEU A 44 -1.33 2.29 -0.68
C LEU A 44 -1.09 3.32 0.42
N VAL A 45 -1.54 3.05 1.64
CA VAL A 45 -1.16 3.87 2.79
C VAL A 45 0.02 3.19 3.47
N VAL A 46 1.13 3.92 3.63
CA VAL A 46 2.37 3.44 4.24
C VAL A 46 2.65 4.28 5.47
N ASP A 47 2.61 3.69 6.65
CA ASP A 47 2.83 4.36 7.93
C ASP A 47 1.88 5.58 8.14
N GLY A 48 0.67 5.50 7.60
CA GLY A 48 -0.31 6.59 7.60
C GLY A 48 -0.19 7.59 6.45
N GLU A 49 0.81 7.44 5.58
CA GLU A 49 1.01 8.31 4.41
C GLU A 49 0.44 7.69 3.13
N LEU A 50 -0.40 8.44 2.41
CA LEU A 50 -0.95 7.99 1.14
C LEU A 50 0.11 8.03 0.04
N ARG A 51 0.53 6.86 -0.44
CA ARG A 51 1.38 6.67 -1.59
C ARG A 51 0.57 6.24 -2.79
N THR A 52 0.92 6.77 -3.95
CA THR A 52 0.21 6.53 -5.21
C THR A 52 1.22 6.33 -6.32
N GLY A 53 0.95 5.42 -7.23
CA GLY A 53 1.91 5.01 -8.24
C GLY A 53 1.24 4.44 -9.48
N ASN A 54 2.05 3.98 -10.43
CA ASN A 54 1.54 3.39 -11.66
C ASN A 54 0.94 2.00 -11.43
N SER A 55 1.36 1.30 -10.36
CA SER A 55 0.88 -0.03 -9.98
C SER A 55 1.12 -0.28 -8.49
N HIS A 56 0.38 -1.20 -7.90
CA HIS A 56 0.60 -1.61 -6.50
C HIS A 56 1.97 -2.24 -6.27
N MET A 57 2.52 -2.95 -7.27
CA MET A 57 3.86 -3.55 -7.16
C MET A 57 4.97 -2.50 -7.10
N ASP A 58 4.90 -1.47 -7.93
CA ASP A 58 5.81 -0.32 -7.89
C ASP A 58 5.79 0.37 -6.52
N LEU A 59 4.60 0.47 -5.91
CA LEU A 59 4.46 1.00 -4.54
C LEU A 59 5.08 0.08 -3.49
N LEU A 60 4.92 -1.24 -3.62
CA LEU A 60 5.48 -2.23 -2.69
C LEU A 60 7.01 -2.29 -2.78
N GLU A 61 7.55 -2.32 -4.00
CA GLU A 61 9.00 -2.26 -4.24
C GLU A 61 9.60 -0.99 -3.64
N SER A 62 8.90 0.14 -3.76
CA SER A 62 9.36 1.38 -3.16
C SER A 62 9.36 1.34 -1.62
N VAL A 63 8.44 0.61 -0.98
CA VAL A 63 8.44 0.40 0.48
C VAL A 63 9.59 -0.48 0.93
N ASP A 64 9.90 -1.54 0.18
CA ASP A 64 11.01 -2.46 0.47
C ASP A 64 12.37 -1.79 0.25
N ASP A 65 12.48 -0.93 -0.78
CA ASP A 65 13.69 -0.18 -1.13
C ASP A 65 13.96 1.02 -0.20
N GLN A 66 12.97 1.54 0.52
CA GLN A 66 13.20 2.64 1.48
C GLN A 66 13.82 2.10 2.79
N PRO A 67 15.13 2.27 3.06
CA PRO A 67 15.61 2.24 4.44
C PRO A 67 14.95 3.40 5.18
N LYS A 68 14.23 3.08 6.25
CA LYS A 68 13.65 4.02 7.25
C LYS A 68 14.44 5.34 7.31
N GLY A 69 13.92 6.38 6.67
CA GLY A 69 14.48 7.72 6.69
C GLY A 69 13.46 8.70 7.25
N TYR A 70 13.38 8.78 8.57
CA TYR A 70 12.81 9.95 9.25
C TYR A 70 13.63 10.28 10.51
N GLU A 71 14.46 11.33 10.40
CA GLU A 71 14.80 12.32 11.43
C GLU A 71 14.95 13.62 10.60
N GLU A 72 14.37 14.79 10.89
CA GLU A 72 13.96 15.46 12.13
C GLU A 72 12.72 16.37 11.91
#